data_AF-A0A7W1TEX4-F1
#
_entry.id   AF-A0A7W1TEX4-F1
#
_cell.length_a   1.000
_cell.length_b   1.000
_cell.length_c   1.000
_cell.angle_alpha   90.00
_cell.angle_beta   90.00
_cell.angle_gamma   90.00
#
_symmetry.space_group_name_H-M   'P 1'
#
loop_
_entity.id
_entity.type
_entity.pdbx_description
1 polymer ?
#
loop_
_entity_poly.entity_id
_entity_poly.type
_entity_poly.pdbx_seq_one_letter_code
_entity_poly.pdbx_strand_id
1 'polypeptide(L)'
;MRMRLLSGLAALSFTVAALGAAEGDKVAITGKGHRFFAADYDKHIMLIVAADGKVEWSRHMDGGAHDAWMLPNGHILWTPSGDKVFDLDPKTDQQVLVYDSKTNGNEHADVQVHGITPLEGGGVVV
;
A
#
# COMPACT_ATOMS: atom_id res chain seq x y z
N MET A 1 24.06 -43.83 52.17
CA MET A 1 24.67 -43.95 50.83
C MET A 1 24.27 -42.73 50.02
N ARG A 2 25.25 -41.98 49.53
CA ARG A 2 25.13 -40.65 48.91
C ARG A 2 24.65 -40.76 47.45
N MET A 3 23.83 -39.82 46.98
CA MET A 3 24.09 -39.09 45.74
C MET A 3 23.22 -37.83 45.66
N ARG A 4 23.84 -36.65 45.82
CA ARG A 4 23.27 -35.36 45.42
C ARG A 4 23.73 -35.10 43.99
N LEU A 5 22.81 -35.02 43.03
CA LEU A 5 23.10 -34.53 41.68
C LEU A 5 22.65 -33.06 41.62
N LEU A 6 23.64 -32.16 41.72
CA LEU A 6 23.47 -30.77 41.33
C LEU A 6 23.66 -30.69 39.81
N SER A 7 22.56 -30.58 39.08
CA SER A 7 22.58 -30.25 37.65
C SER A 7 22.51 -28.73 37.52
N GLY A 8 23.69 -28.09 37.52
CA GLY A 8 23.81 -26.68 37.11
C GLY A 8 23.66 -26.58 35.59
N LEU A 9 22.55 -26.04 35.12
CA LEU A 9 22.37 -25.69 33.71
C LEU A 9 22.78 -24.22 33.54
N ALA A 10 23.94 -23.99 32.93
CA ALA A 10 24.42 -22.66 32.58
C ALA A 10 23.52 -22.08 31.49
N ALA A 11 22.81 -20.98 31.80
CA ALA A 11 22.10 -20.20 30.80
C ALA A 11 23.12 -19.42 29.98
N LEU A 12 23.36 -19.84 28.74
CA LEU A 12 24.21 -19.14 27.80
C LEU A 12 23.40 -17.96 27.22
N SER A 13 23.61 -16.77 27.77
CA SER A 13 22.99 -15.53 27.29
C SER A 13 23.63 -15.13 25.97
N PHE A 14 22.97 -15.39 24.84
CA PHE A 14 23.36 -14.80 23.55
C PHE A 14 22.90 -13.34 23.53
N THR A 15 23.84 -12.41 23.76
CA THR A 15 23.61 -10.99 23.47
C THR A 15 23.75 -10.79 21.97
N VAL A 16 22.63 -10.67 21.26
CA VAL A 16 22.64 -10.20 19.87
C VAL A 16 22.99 -8.71 19.91
N ALA A 17 24.23 -8.38 19.57
CA ALA A 17 24.60 -7.00 19.25
C ALA A 17 23.91 -6.64 17.93
N ALA A 18 22.86 -5.82 17.99
CA ALA A 18 22.28 -5.23 16.80
C ALA A 18 23.35 -4.33 16.15
N LEU A 19 23.91 -4.78 15.04
CA LEU A 19 24.69 -3.93 14.15
C LEU A 19 23.73 -2.87 13.60
N GLY A 20 23.78 -1.66 14.15
CA GLY A 20 23.09 -0.52 13.58
C GLY A 20 23.62 -0.29 12.18
N ALA A 21 22.76 -0.44 11.17
CA ALA A 21 23.07 0.06 9.84
C ALA A 21 23.38 1.55 9.96
N ALA A 22 24.50 1.99 9.40
CA ALA A 22 24.83 3.40 9.35
C ALA A 22 23.71 4.11 8.56
N GLU A 23 22.85 4.83 9.27
CA GLU A 23 21.98 5.83 8.68
C GLU A 23 22.89 6.92 8.13
N GLY A 24 23.24 6.83 6.84
CA GLY A 24 23.92 7.91 6.14
C GLY A 24 23.13 9.21 6.33
N ASP A 25 23.83 10.35 6.34
CA ASP A 25 23.28 11.68 6.63
C ASP A 25 21.91 11.87 5.99
N LYS A 26 20.85 11.61 6.77
CA LYS A 26 19.47 11.82 6.32
C LYS A 26 19.30 13.32 6.20
N VAL A 27 19.13 13.79 4.97
CA VAL A 27 18.72 15.17 4.73
C VAL A 27 17.46 15.41 5.56
N ALA A 28 17.53 16.34 6.51
CA ALA A 28 16.40 16.66 7.37
C ALA A 28 15.27 17.22 6.48
N ILE A 29 14.12 16.55 6.47
CA ILE A 29 12.92 17.10 5.83
C ILE A 29 12.45 18.27 6.68
N THR A 30 12.63 19.49 6.18
CA THR A 30 12.25 20.73 6.86
C THR A 30 10.83 21.20 6.53
N GLY A 31 10.20 20.59 5.52
CA GLY A 31 8.82 20.87 5.13
C GLY A 31 7.80 20.21 6.05
N LYS A 32 6.57 20.74 6.04
CA LYS A 32 5.43 20.05 6.66
C LYS A 32 5.19 18.75 5.89
N GLY A 33 5.19 17.63 6.59
CA GLY A 33 4.84 16.34 5.99
C GLY A 33 3.37 16.25 5.60
N HIS A 34 3.08 15.47 4.57
CA HIS A 34 1.74 15.23 4.06
C HIS A 34 1.48 13.74 3.96
N ARG A 35 0.24 13.33 4.25
CA ARG A 35 -0.20 11.97 3.98
C ARG A 35 -0.49 11.84 2.48
N PHE A 36 0.02 10.80 1.85
CA PHE A 36 -0.21 10.57 0.42
C PHE A 36 -0.32 9.08 0.10
N PHE A 37 -0.95 8.81 -1.03
CA PHE A 37 -1.00 7.49 -1.64
C PHE A 37 0.10 7.40 -2.70
N ALA A 38 0.74 6.24 -2.81
CA ALA A 38 1.67 5.94 -3.87
C ALA A 38 1.48 4.52 -4.37
N ALA A 39 1.74 4.31 -5.65
CA ALA A 39 1.85 3.01 -6.27
C ALA A 39 3.14 2.94 -7.08
N ASP A 40 3.80 1.80 -7.05
CA ASP A 40 5.02 1.53 -7.77
C ASP A 40 4.82 0.29 -8.64
N TYR A 41 4.82 0.52 -9.95
CA TYR A 41 4.59 -0.50 -10.97
C TYR A 41 5.63 -1.63 -10.89
N ASP A 42 6.91 -1.29 -10.79
CA ASP A 42 8.02 -2.26 -10.83
C ASP A 42 8.10 -3.08 -9.55
N LYS A 43 7.67 -2.49 -8.43
CA LYS A 43 7.63 -3.17 -7.12
C LYS A 43 6.31 -3.86 -6.85
N HIS A 44 5.31 -3.72 -7.73
CA HIS A 44 3.99 -4.33 -7.56
C HIS A 44 3.40 -4.03 -6.19
N ILE A 45 3.53 -2.79 -5.74
CA ILE A 45 3.08 -2.35 -4.41
C ILE A 45 2.32 -1.05 -4.52
N MET A 46 1.29 -0.94 -3.70
CA MET A 46 0.61 0.32 -3.42
C MET A 46 0.56 0.55 -1.92
N LEU A 47 0.65 1.80 -1.51
CA LEU A 47 0.85 2.14 -0.11
C LEU A 47 0.32 3.54 0.22
N ILE A 48 0.05 3.72 1.50
CA ILE A 48 -0.24 5.02 2.08
C ILE A 48 0.92 5.38 3.00
N VAL A 49 1.52 6.53 2.76
CA VAL A 49 2.57 7.12 3.60
C VAL A 49 1.94 8.18 4.50
N ALA A 50 2.19 8.06 5.80
CA ALA A 50 1.86 9.06 6.80
C ALA A 50 2.63 10.36 6.58
N ALA A 51 2.17 11.45 7.21
CA ALA A 51 2.89 12.72 7.19
C ALA A 51 4.31 12.64 7.79
N ASP A 52 4.60 11.66 8.65
CA ASP A 52 5.94 11.46 9.21
C ASP A 52 6.84 10.55 8.35
N GLY A 53 6.37 10.15 7.17
CA GLY A 53 7.11 9.29 6.23
C GLY A 53 6.98 7.79 6.51
N LYS A 54 6.26 7.37 7.55
CA LYS A 54 6.01 5.94 7.81
C LYS A 54 4.93 5.39 6.90
N VAL A 55 5.05 4.12 6.53
CA VAL A 55 3.99 3.40 5.81
C VAL A 55 2.88 3.06 6.81
N GLU A 56 1.66 3.55 6.57
CA GLU A 56 0.47 3.24 7.37
C GLU A 56 -0.21 1.95 6.90
N TRP A 57 -0.16 1.72 5.59
CA TRP A 57 -0.79 0.60 4.92
C TRP A 57 -0.06 0.30 3.62
N SER A 58 0.01 -0.96 3.25
CA SER A 58 0.56 -1.41 1.96
C SER A 58 -0.12 -2.68 1.50
N ARG A 59 -0.21 -2.85 0.18
CA ARG A 59 -0.78 -4.03 -0.46
C ARG A 59 -0.01 -4.36 -1.73
N HIS A 60 0.10 -5.65 -2.03
CA HIS A 60 0.55 -6.11 -3.34
C HIS A 60 -0.47 -5.78 -4.42
N MET A 61 -0.01 -5.52 -5.65
CA MET A 61 -0.88 -5.37 -6.82
C MET A 61 -0.37 -6.22 -7.99
N ASP A 62 -1.24 -7.03 -8.58
CA ASP A 62 -0.89 -7.89 -9.72
C ASP A 62 -0.72 -7.10 -11.04
N GLY A 63 -1.16 -5.85 -11.06
CA GLY A 63 -1.10 -4.94 -12.21
C GLY A 63 -0.47 -3.60 -11.86
N GLY A 64 -0.64 -2.63 -12.75
CA GLY A 64 -0.15 -1.27 -12.58
C GLY A 64 -1.28 -0.30 -12.32
N ALA A 65 -1.18 0.50 -11.27
CA ALA A 65 -2.07 1.64 -11.10
C ALA A 65 -1.80 2.65 -12.22
N HIS A 66 -2.70 2.76 -13.21
CA HIS A 66 -2.59 3.78 -14.25
C HIS A 66 -2.92 5.17 -13.70
N ASP A 67 -3.94 5.23 -12.86
CA ASP A 67 -4.34 6.40 -12.09
C ASP A 67 -5.03 5.98 -10.77
N ALA A 68 -4.92 6.83 -9.75
CA ALA A 68 -5.49 6.59 -8.44
C ALA A 68 -5.71 7.89 -7.65
N TRP A 69 -6.79 7.91 -6.87
CA TRP A 69 -7.20 9.02 -6.04
C TRP A 69 -7.51 8.56 -4.63
N MET A 70 -6.97 9.28 -3.65
CA MET A 70 -7.41 9.13 -2.26
C MET A 70 -8.70 9.93 -2.08
N LEU A 71 -9.78 9.24 -1.70
CA LEU A 71 -11.09 9.83 -1.51
C LEU A 71 -11.24 10.41 -0.09
N PRO A 72 -12.15 11.39 0.14
CA PRO A 72 -12.36 12.00 1.46
C PRO A 72 -12.75 11.02 2.58
N ASN A 73 -13.39 9.89 2.23
CA ASN A 73 -13.74 8.81 3.16
C ASN A 73 -12.53 7.93 3.55
N GLY A 74 -11.35 8.18 2.97
CA GLY A 74 -10.12 7.42 3.18
C GLY A 74 -9.98 6.19 2.28
N HIS A 75 -10.93 5.95 1.38
CA HIS A 75 -10.82 4.93 0.35
C HIS A 75 -9.87 5.36 -0.79
N ILE A 76 -9.58 4.43 -1.68
CA ILE A 76 -8.76 4.64 -2.87
C ILE A 76 -9.59 4.29 -4.09
N LEU A 77 -9.90 5.29 -4.93
CA LEU A 77 -10.42 5.05 -6.27
C LEU A 77 -9.23 4.80 -7.19
N TRP A 78 -9.17 3.65 -7.88
CA TRP A 78 -8.00 3.31 -8.68
C TRP A 78 -8.28 2.38 -9.85
N THR A 79 -7.30 2.29 -10.75
CA THR A 79 -7.31 1.44 -11.96
C THR A 79 -6.21 0.37 -11.85
N PRO A 80 -6.52 -0.87 -11.43
CA PRO A 80 -5.52 -1.95 -11.36
C PRO A 80 -5.04 -2.43 -12.74
N SER A 81 -5.83 -2.11 -13.77
CA SER A 81 -5.67 -2.49 -15.16
C SER A 81 -6.31 -1.41 -16.02
N GLY A 82 -6.03 -1.45 -17.32
CA GLY A 82 -6.67 -0.52 -18.27
C GLY A 82 -8.18 -0.71 -18.40
N ASP A 83 -8.78 -1.79 -17.90
CA ASP A 83 -10.19 -2.08 -18.18
C ASP A 83 -11.18 -1.79 -17.04
N LYS A 84 -10.71 -1.63 -15.79
CA LYS A 84 -11.57 -1.53 -14.61
C LYS A 84 -11.19 -0.40 -13.67
N VAL A 85 -12.20 0.18 -13.04
CA VAL A 85 -12.06 1.14 -11.93
C VAL A 85 -12.67 0.53 -10.68
N PHE A 86 -11.96 0.58 -9.56
CA PHE A 86 -12.41 0.10 -8.25
C PHE A 86 -12.36 1.19 -7.20
N ASP A 87 -13.31 1.14 -6.27
CA ASP A 87 -13.25 1.79 -4.97
C ASP A 87 -12.73 0.74 -3.95
N LEU A 88 -11.54 0.97 -3.40
CA LEU A 88 -10.86 0.10 -2.44
C LEU A 88 -10.89 0.73 -1.04
N ASP A 89 -11.33 -0.03 -0.04
CA ASP A 89 -11.21 0.32 1.38
C ASP A 89 -9.90 -0.27 1.98
N PRO A 90 -8.89 0.56 2.32
CA PRO A 90 -7.64 0.08 2.90
C PRO A 90 -7.80 -0.58 4.28
N LYS A 91 -8.91 -0.33 4.99
CA LYS A 91 -9.14 -0.90 6.33
C LYS A 91 -9.59 -2.35 6.27
N THR A 92 -10.30 -2.73 5.22
CA THR A 92 -10.91 -4.06 5.05
C THR A 92 -10.32 -4.84 3.88
N ASP A 93 -9.53 -4.18 3.03
CA ASP A 93 -9.04 -4.67 1.73
C ASP A 93 -10.15 -5.07 0.75
N GLN A 94 -11.38 -4.61 1.01
CA GLN A 94 -12.52 -4.85 0.12
C GLN A 94 -12.51 -3.85 -1.03
N GLN A 95 -12.82 -4.36 -2.22
CA GLN A 95 -12.94 -3.55 -3.44
C GLN A 95 -14.33 -3.69 -4.06
N VAL A 96 -14.89 -2.56 -4.49
CA VAL A 96 -16.17 -2.48 -5.21
C VAL A 96 -15.89 -2.03 -6.64
N LEU A 97 -16.40 -2.75 -7.62
CA LEU A 97 -16.29 -2.37 -9.03
C LEU A 97 -17.13 -1.11 -9.28
N VAL A 98 -16.50 -0.06 -9.79
CA VAL A 98 -17.14 1.21 -10.14
C VAL A 98 -17.46 1.28 -11.63
N TYR A 99 -16.52 0.85 -12.47
CA TYR A 99 -16.66 0.89 -13.93
C TYR A 99 -15.89 -0.24 -14.60
N ASP A 100 -16.46 -0.79 -15.67
CA ASP A 100 -15.82 -1.76 -16.56
C ASP A 100 -15.94 -1.25 -18.01
N SER A 101 -14.81 -0.87 -18.59
CA SER A 101 -14.72 -0.32 -19.95
C SER A 101 -15.10 -1.31 -21.05
N LYS A 102 -15.16 -2.61 -20.76
CA LYS A 102 -15.58 -3.65 -21.71
C LYS A 102 -17.10 -3.80 -21.79
N THR A 103 -17.82 -3.05 -20.96
CA THR A 103 -19.28 -2.99 -20.94
C THR A 103 -19.76 -1.64 -21.49
N ASN A 104 -21.08 -1.42 -21.47
CA ASN A 104 -21.71 -0.16 -21.89
C ASN A 104 -21.49 0.18 -23.37
N GLY A 105 -21.54 -0.80 -24.27
CA GLY A 105 -21.43 -0.60 -25.72
C GLY A 105 -20.02 -0.75 -26.29
N ASN A 106 -19.06 -1.14 -25.44
CA ASN A 106 -17.66 -1.37 -25.83
C ASN A 106 -17.32 -2.85 -25.99
N GLU A 107 -18.31 -3.75 -26.05
CA GLU A 107 -18.10 -5.21 -26.08
C GLU A 107 -17.29 -5.69 -27.31
N HIS A 108 -17.10 -4.81 -28.30
CA HIS A 108 -16.38 -5.06 -29.54
C HIS A 108 -15.15 -4.16 -29.73
N ALA A 109 -14.73 -3.44 -28.69
CA ALA A 109 -13.60 -2.53 -28.70
C ALA A 109 -12.67 -2.77 -27.51
N ASP A 110 -11.38 -2.47 -27.69
CA ASP A 110 -10.40 -2.48 -26.59
C ASP A 110 -10.25 -1.07 -26.04
N VAL A 111 -11.20 -0.66 -25.21
CA VAL A 111 -11.16 0.64 -24.53
C VAL A 111 -10.31 0.51 -23.28
N GLN A 112 -9.39 1.45 -23.08
CA GLN A 112 -8.58 1.51 -21.88
C GLN A 112 -8.75 2.84 -21.15
N VAL A 113 -8.85 2.74 -19.83
CA VAL A 113 -8.95 3.84 -18.87
C VAL A 113 -7.56 4.10 -18.30
N HIS A 114 -6.99 5.26 -18.65
CA HIS A 114 -5.66 5.70 -18.21
C HIS A 114 -5.72 6.93 -17.30
N GLY A 115 -6.91 7.47 -17.09
CA GLY A 115 -7.15 8.60 -16.21
C GLY A 115 -8.56 8.52 -15.66
N ILE A 116 -8.69 8.87 -14.39
CA ILE A 116 -9.98 8.97 -13.71
C ILE A 116 -10.03 10.26 -12.93
N THR A 117 -11.22 10.80 -12.69
CA THR A 117 -11.38 11.94 -11.80
C THR A 117 -12.65 11.76 -10.97
N PRO A 118 -12.54 11.62 -9.64
CA PRO A 118 -13.72 11.59 -8.78
C PRO A 118 -14.42 12.96 -8.82
N LEU A 119 -15.74 12.93 -8.89
CA LEU A 119 -16.60 14.10 -8.85
C LEU A 119 -17.24 14.24 -7.46
N GLU A 120 -17.59 15.48 -7.13
CA GLU A 120 -18.41 15.76 -5.95
C GLU A 120 -19.75 14.99 -6.06
N GLY A 121 -20.19 14.36 -4.96
CA GLY A 121 -21.39 13.52 -4.95
C GLY A 121 -21.16 12.05 -5.36
N GLY A 122 -19.93 11.64 -5.66
CA GLY A 122 -19.57 10.22 -5.86
C GLY A 122 -19.57 9.73 -7.31
N GLY A 123 -19.72 10.62 -8.29
CA GLY A 123 -19.51 10.30 -9.69
C GLY A 123 -18.02 10.15 -10.05
N VAL A 124 -17.72 9.61 -11.22
CA VAL A 124 -16.35 9.48 -11.75
C VAL A 124 -16.35 9.84 -13.23
N VAL A 125 -15.42 10.71 -13.64
CA VAL A 125 -15.04 10.88 -15.04
C VAL A 125 -14.03 9.80 -15.38
N VAL A 126 -14.29 9.07 -16.47
CA VAL A 126 -13.43 8.01 -17.04
C VAL A 126 -13.15 8.29 -18.50
#